data_AF-A0A7H0HL21-F1
#
_entry.id   AF-A0A7H0HL21-F1
#
_cell.length_a   1.000
_cell.length_b   1.000
_cell.length_c   1.000
_cell.angle_alpha   90.00
_cell.angle_beta   90.00
_cell.angle_gamma   90.00
#
_symmetry.space_group_name_H-M   'P 1'
#
loop_
_entity.id
_entity.type
_entity.pdbx_description
1 polymer ?
#
loop_
_entity_poly.entity_id
_entity_poly.type
_entity_poly.pdbx_seq_one_letter_code
_entity_poly.pdbx_strand_id
1 'polypeptide(L)'
;MGYAWDSNGNRTQASYSAATATGTSTLQRVYQVASGSNRLQGYSETVTIPGSPSQNRSTTYQHDATGALTQKGSNYLHHGADGRLARTSASADPAHPQAVAYTYNTQGQRLLKSDARSVGANQTPATQHTVYADDGIGSTVLGQYANRRSSTSAAPQNEADSTEIIYLPTASGPLPVAAQINGRLYAIDADHLNTPRRLTNLQGQVAWQWLITGFGETPPTTGAEGYAQPGATGLQSYAEPVPFELRYPGQQWDAETNLAYNLHRYYDASTGRYVQADPIGLEGGWNRFGYVGGVLCSIQTLMGFSGVRVVLL
;
A
#
# COMPACT_ATOMS: atom_id res chain seq x y z
N MET A 1 -20.12 -0.54 -4.54
CA MET A 1 -18.93 0.20 -5.03
C MET A 1 -19.08 0.34 -6.54
N GLY A 2 -18.68 1.46 -7.14
CA GLY A 2 -18.75 1.68 -8.59
C GLY A 2 -17.55 2.47 -9.09
N TYR A 3 -17.15 2.23 -10.34
CA TYR A 3 -16.03 2.92 -10.99
C TYR A 3 -16.42 3.35 -12.40
N ALA A 4 -15.90 4.50 -12.84
CA ALA A 4 -16.04 4.98 -14.22
C ALA A 4 -14.67 5.24 -14.82
N TRP A 5 -14.56 5.08 -16.14
CA TRP A 5 -13.31 5.17 -16.89
C TRP A 5 -13.50 6.01 -18.16
N ASP A 6 -12.44 6.69 -18.60
CA ASP A 6 -12.39 7.29 -19.92
C ASP A 6 -11.96 6.27 -21.00
N SER A 7 -11.96 6.70 -22.26
CA SER A 7 -11.54 5.85 -23.40
C SER A 7 -10.07 5.43 -23.36
N ASN A 8 -9.24 6.10 -22.57
CA ASN A 8 -7.81 5.81 -22.42
C ASN A 8 -7.54 4.90 -21.22
N GLY A 9 -8.60 4.41 -20.55
CA GLY A 9 -8.47 3.58 -19.37
C GLY A 9 -7.94 4.35 -18.16
N ASN A 10 -8.20 5.65 -18.04
CA ASN A 10 -8.03 6.36 -16.78
C ASN A 10 -9.33 6.29 -15.97
N ARG A 11 -9.22 5.99 -14.68
CA ARG A 11 -10.36 6.07 -13.76
C ARG A 11 -10.78 7.52 -13.59
N THR A 12 -12.03 7.85 -13.94
CA THR A 12 -12.61 9.20 -13.87
C THR A 12 -13.47 9.39 -12.63
N GLN A 13 -14.10 8.33 -12.12
CA GLN A 13 -14.88 8.38 -10.89
C GLN A 13 -14.76 7.08 -10.07
N ALA A 14 -14.95 7.19 -8.76
CA ALA A 14 -15.19 6.05 -7.87
C ALA A 14 -16.29 6.39 -6.86
N SER A 15 -17.14 5.42 -6.53
CA SER A 15 -18.22 5.58 -5.57
C SER A 15 -18.30 4.40 -4.60
N TYR A 16 -18.51 4.69 -3.33
CA TYR A 16 -18.69 3.73 -2.26
C TYR A 16 -19.92 4.09 -1.45
N SER A 17 -20.57 3.07 -0.90
CA SER A 17 -21.75 3.21 -0.06
C SER A 17 -21.67 2.19 1.05
N ALA A 18 -21.96 2.62 2.26
CA ALA A 18 -22.07 1.75 3.42
C ALA A 18 -23.39 2.03 4.14
N ALA A 19 -24.15 0.97 4.44
CA ALA A 19 -25.32 1.10 5.28
C ALA A 19 -24.87 1.40 6.72
N THR A 20 -25.52 2.39 7.34
CA THR A 20 -25.38 2.76 8.74
C THR A 20 -26.73 2.63 9.44
N ALA A 21 -26.75 2.70 10.77
CA ALA A 21 -28.01 2.68 11.52
C ALA A 21 -28.94 3.86 11.18
N THR A 22 -28.39 4.96 10.66
CA THR A 22 -29.10 6.22 10.38
C THR A 22 -29.36 6.47 8.89
N GLY A 23 -28.96 5.54 8.01
CA GLY A 23 -29.17 5.65 6.57
C GLY A 23 -28.00 5.08 5.76
N THR A 24 -27.74 5.62 4.57
CA THR A 24 -26.59 5.21 3.74
C THR A 24 -25.54 6.31 3.74
N SER A 25 -24.34 5.98 4.21
CA SER A 25 -23.15 6.83 4.03
C SER A 25 -22.56 6.60 2.64
N THR A 26 -22.15 7.66 1.96
CA THR A 26 -21.55 7.59 0.62
C THR A 26 -20.21 8.31 0.57
N LEU A 27 -19.35 7.79 -0.31
CA LEU A 27 -18.09 8.38 -0.71
C LEU A 27 -18.07 8.49 -2.23
N GLN A 28 -17.84 9.68 -2.77
CA GLN A 28 -17.65 9.89 -4.20
C GLN A 28 -16.29 10.54 -4.45
N ARG A 29 -15.54 10.01 -5.43
CA ARG A 29 -14.30 10.60 -5.92
C ARG A 29 -14.44 10.94 -7.40
N VAL A 30 -13.93 12.12 -7.76
CA VAL A 30 -13.79 12.56 -9.16
C VAL A 30 -12.33 12.83 -9.43
N TYR A 31 -11.77 12.10 -10.39
CA TYR A 31 -10.35 12.14 -10.75
C TYR A 31 -10.13 13.11 -11.91
N GLN A 32 -9.06 13.90 -11.82
CA GLN A 32 -8.71 14.89 -12.84
C GLN A 32 -7.46 14.44 -13.58
N VAL A 33 -7.60 14.13 -14.86
CA VAL A 33 -6.49 13.74 -15.74
C VAL A 33 -6.08 14.96 -16.57
N ALA A 34 -4.76 15.18 -16.71
CA ALA A 34 -4.24 16.26 -17.54
C ALA A 34 -4.58 16.03 -19.01
N SER A 35 -5.14 17.06 -19.66
CA SER A 35 -5.54 17.03 -21.07
C SER A 35 -4.42 16.51 -21.99
N GLY A 36 -4.78 15.65 -22.94
CA GLY A 36 -3.84 15.05 -23.89
C GLY A 36 -2.87 14.03 -23.28
N SER A 37 -3.08 13.59 -22.04
CA SER A 37 -2.21 12.64 -21.36
C SER A 37 -2.99 11.65 -20.48
N ASN A 38 -2.29 10.66 -19.92
CA ASN A 38 -2.82 9.76 -18.89
C ASN A 38 -2.37 10.16 -17.46
N ARG A 39 -1.76 11.33 -17.30
CA ARG A 39 -1.20 11.81 -16.03
C ARG A 39 -2.32 12.36 -15.14
N LEU A 40 -2.41 11.86 -13.92
CA LEU A 40 -3.42 12.33 -12.96
C LEU A 40 -2.93 13.59 -12.24
N GLN A 41 -3.75 14.64 -12.21
CA GLN A 41 -3.49 15.91 -11.51
C GLN A 41 -4.01 15.91 -10.07
N GLY A 42 -4.87 14.96 -9.72
CA GLY A 42 -5.45 14.83 -8.40
C GLY A 42 -6.87 14.28 -8.44
N TYR A 43 -7.55 14.37 -7.31
CA TYR A 43 -8.97 14.04 -7.20
C TYR A 43 -9.64 14.88 -6.12
N SER A 44 -10.94 15.11 -6.29
CA SER A 44 -11.83 15.57 -5.23
C SER A 44 -12.58 14.39 -4.63
N GLU A 45 -12.92 14.50 -3.36
CA GLU A 45 -13.66 13.49 -2.60
C GLU A 45 -14.79 14.17 -1.83
N THR A 46 -15.99 13.61 -1.94
CA THR A 46 -17.18 14.03 -1.20
C THR A 46 -17.67 12.87 -0.34
N VAL A 47 -17.69 13.09 0.98
CA VAL A 47 -18.26 12.16 1.96
C VAL A 47 -19.62 12.69 2.40
N THR A 48 -20.66 11.89 2.30
CA THR A 48 -22.00 12.23 2.81
C THR A 48 -22.42 11.21 3.85
N ILE A 49 -22.66 11.67 5.08
CA ILE A 49 -23.14 10.85 6.19
C ILE A 49 -24.56 11.32 6.53
N PRO A 50 -25.55 10.40 6.66
CA PRO A 50 -26.91 10.77 7.03
C PRO A 50 -26.95 11.62 8.30
N GLY A 51 -27.65 12.76 8.23
CA GLY A 51 -27.77 13.70 9.35
C GLY A 51 -26.56 14.61 9.58
N SER A 52 -25.55 14.60 8.71
CA SER A 52 -24.39 15.49 8.77
C SER A 52 -24.19 16.27 7.45
N PRO A 53 -23.59 17.48 7.49
CA PRO A 53 -23.16 18.18 6.28
C PRO A 53 -22.17 17.35 5.47
N SER A 54 -22.24 17.45 4.14
CA SER A 54 -21.27 16.76 3.27
C SER A 54 -19.87 17.35 3.45
N GLN A 55 -18.87 16.48 3.55
CA GLN A 55 -17.47 16.86 3.66
C GLN A 55 -16.79 16.75 2.30
N ASN A 56 -16.16 17.83 1.85
CA ASN A 56 -15.40 17.86 0.60
C ASN A 56 -13.90 17.97 0.89
N ARG A 57 -13.10 17.16 0.22
CA ARG A 57 -11.63 17.17 0.29
C ARG A 57 -11.06 17.09 -1.11
N SER A 58 -9.84 17.58 -1.30
CA SER A 58 -9.13 17.46 -2.57
C SER A 58 -7.69 17.09 -2.31
N THR A 59 -7.16 16.20 -3.14
CA THR A 59 -5.74 15.84 -3.15
C THR A 59 -5.18 16.24 -4.51
N THR A 60 -4.15 17.07 -4.51
CA THR A 60 -3.48 17.57 -5.72
C THR A 60 -2.13 16.90 -5.91
N TYR A 61 -1.77 16.67 -7.17
CA TYR A 61 -0.54 16.02 -7.57
C TYR A 61 0.34 17.00 -8.33
N GLN A 62 1.64 17.00 -8.04
CA GLN A 62 2.64 17.72 -8.82
C GLN A 62 3.60 16.75 -9.46
N HIS A 63 4.10 17.10 -10.63
CA HIS A 63 5.00 16.28 -11.41
C HIS A 63 6.18 17.10 -11.93
N ASP A 64 7.31 16.45 -12.13
CA ASP A 64 8.42 17.05 -12.85
C ASP A 64 8.23 16.98 -14.38
N ALA A 65 9.24 17.50 -15.11
CA ALA A 65 9.28 17.50 -16.57
C ALA A 65 9.32 16.09 -17.18
N THR A 66 9.88 15.11 -16.48
CA THR A 66 9.92 13.69 -16.92
C THR A 66 8.57 12.99 -16.68
N GLY A 67 7.76 13.56 -15.80
CA GLY A 67 6.44 13.08 -15.42
C GLY A 67 6.37 12.26 -14.16
N ALA A 68 7.48 12.13 -13.43
CA ALA A 68 7.47 11.53 -12.10
C ALA A 68 6.64 12.39 -11.14
N LEU A 69 5.84 11.74 -10.28
CA LEU A 69 5.07 12.41 -9.23
C LEU A 69 6.03 12.96 -8.16
N THR A 70 6.09 14.27 -7.99
CA THR A 70 6.97 14.96 -7.02
C THR A 70 6.22 15.46 -5.80
N GLN A 71 4.88 15.49 -5.84
CA GLN A 71 4.07 15.83 -4.67
C GLN A 71 2.72 15.11 -4.73
N LYS A 72 2.30 14.53 -3.60
CA LYS A 72 0.97 13.96 -3.39
C LYS A 72 0.33 14.63 -2.17
N GLY A 73 -0.63 15.52 -2.40
CA GLY A 73 -1.21 16.33 -1.32
C GLY A 73 -0.12 17.14 -0.63
N SER A 74 0.08 16.93 0.67
CA SER A 74 1.12 17.60 1.45
C SER A 74 2.50 16.92 1.40
N ASN A 75 2.61 15.72 0.83
CA ASN A 75 3.85 14.94 0.85
C ASN A 75 4.66 15.18 -0.42
N TYR A 76 5.91 15.61 -0.25
CA TYR A 76 6.88 15.72 -1.33
C TYR A 76 7.60 14.39 -1.52
N LEU A 77 7.75 14.00 -2.78
CA LEU A 77 8.36 12.76 -3.23
C LEU A 77 9.64 13.11 -4.00
N HIS A 78 10.79 12.76 -3.42
CA HIS A 78 12.10 13.10 -3.95
C HIS A 78 12.71 11.86 -4.60
N HIS A 79 12.88 11.90 -5.92
CA HIS A 79 13.42 10.78 -6.70
C HIS A 79 14.94 10.85 -6.79
N GLY A 80 15.59 9.69 -6.76
CA GLY A 80 17.01 9.54 -7.01
C GLY A 80 17.35 9.67 -8.49
N ALA A 81 18.64 9.66 -8.81
CA ALA A 81 19.13 9.68 -10.20
C ALA A 81 18.69 8.46 -11.01
N ASP A 82 18.32 7.36 -10.34
CA ASP A 82 17.76 6.15 -10.93
C ASP A 82 16.24 6.21 -11.15
N GLY A 83 15.60 7.36 -10.86
CA GLY A 83 14.16 7.57 -11.03
C GLY A 83 13.28 6.88 -9.97
N ARG A 84 13.90 6.25 -8.95
CA ARG A 84 13.17 5.64 -7.82
C ARG A 84 12.94 6.66 -6.72
N LEU A 85 11.87 6.47 -5.95
CA LEU A 85 11.60 7.30 -4.77
C LEU A 85 12.73 7.12 -3.76
N ALA A 86 13.58 8.13 -3.58
CA ALA A 86 14.68 8.07 -2.64
C ALA A 86 14.26 8.59 -1.26
N ARG A 87 13.42 9.63 -1.21
CA ARG A 87 12.97 10.25 0.05
C ARG A 87 11.54 10.78 -0.05
N THR A 88 10.86 10.86 1.10
CA THR A 88 9.60 11.58 1.24
C THR A 88 9.60 12.46 2.49
N SER A 89 9.04 13.66 2.39
CA SER A 89 8.96 14.61 3.51
C SER A 89 7.80 15.59 3.32
N ALA A 90 7.56 16.43 4.34
CA ALA A 90 6.64 17.56 4.24
C ALA A 90 7.28 18.81 3.58
N SER A 91 8.53 18.72 3.12
CA SER A 91 9.30 19.83 2.57
C SER A 91 9.64 19.61 1.09
N ALA A 92 9.57 20.70 0.32
CA ALA A 92 10.04 20.73 -1.06
C ALA A 92 11.57 20.60 -1.17
N ASP A 93 12.31 20.83 -0.08
CA ASP A 93 13.75 20.63 -0.04
C ASP A 93 14.10 19.14 0.01
N PRO A 94 14.75 18.57 -1.04
CA PRO A 94 15.15 17.18 -1.06
C PRO A 94 16.20 16.83 -0.01
N ALA A 95 16.90 17.82 0.56
CA ALA A 95 17.88 17.63 1.62
C ALA A 95 17.26 17.64 3.03
N HIS A 96 15.97 17.97 3.18
CA HIS A 96 15.32 18.20 4.49
C HIS A 96 15.57 17.05 5.48
N PRO A 97 16.14 17.32 6.67
CA PRO A 97 16.62 16.27 7.58
C PRO A 97 15.50 15.38 8.12
N GLN A 98 14.31 15.93 8.32
CA GLN A 98 13.13 15.17 8.74
C GLN A 98 12.43 14.60 7.50
N ALA A 99 12.88 13.43 7.08
CA ALA A 99 12.36 12.70 5.94
C ALA A 99 12.36 11.19 6.22
N VAL A 100 11.56 10.45 5.46
CA VAL A 100 11.77 9.00 5.31
C VAL A 100 12.64 8.79 4.08
N ALA A 101 13.71 8.03 4.20
CA ALA A 101 14.64 7.71 3.13
C ALA A 101 14.64 6.21 2.83
N TYR A 102 14.89 5.86 1.56
CA TYR A 102 14.91 4.48 1.08
C TYR A 102 16.25 4.19 0.38
N THR A 103 16.72 2.95 0.49
CA THR A 103 17.90 2.46 -0.23
C THR A 103 17.56 1.17 -0.96
N TYR A 104 18.02 1.07 -2.20
CA TYR A 104 17.72 -0.05 -3.10
C TYR A 104 19.01 -0.74 -3.53
N ASN A 105 18.93 -2.03 -3.83
CA ASN A 105 20.00 -2.72 -4.57
C ASN A 105 19.84 -2.53 -6.08
N THR A 106 20.77 -3.12 -6.84
CA THR A 106 20.79 -3.07 -8.31
C THR A 106 19.58 -3.74 -8.96
N GLN A 107 18.97 -4.72 -8.29
CA GLN A 107 17.74 -5.40 -8.70
C GLN A 107 16.48 -4.58 -8.39
N GLY A 108 16.61 -3.40 -7.77
CA GLY A 108 15.49 -2.54 -7.42
C GLY A 108 14.78 -2.92 -6.12
N GLN A 109 15.27 -3.92 -5.39
CA GLN A 109 14.73 -4.32 -4.09
C GLN A 109 15.08 -3.27 -3.04
N ARG A 110 14.08 -2.80 -2.28
CA ARG A 110 14.28 -1.86 -1.18
C ARG A 110 14.88 -2.58 0.02
N LEU A 111 16.15 -2.33 0.29
CA LEU A 111 16.89 -2.97 1.39
C LEU A 111 16.72 -2.24 2.72
N LEU A 112 16.56 -0.93 2.70
CA LEU A 112 16.51 -0.09 3.90
C LEU A 112 15.44 0.99 3.76
N LYS A 113 14.68 1.17 4.84
CA LYS A 113 13.83 2.33 5.11
C LYS A 113 14.34 3.01 6.38
N SER A 114 14.53 4.32 6.36
CA SER A 114 14.99 5.12 7.50
C SER A 114 14.05 6.29 7.73
N ASP A 115 13.34 6.31 8.85
CA ASP A 115 12.41 7.36 9.24
C ASP A 115 13.05 8.33 10.25
N ALA A 116 13.34 9.54 9.77
CA ALA A 116 13.91 10.62 10.57
C ALA A 116 12.87 11.72 10.90
N ARG A 117 11.57 11.49 10.68
CA ARG A 117 10.54 12.52 10.89
C ARG A 117 10.31 12.86 12.36
N SER A 118 10.46 11.87 13.24
CA SER A 118 10.17 11.98 14.67
C SER A 118 11.42 12.02 15.56
N VAL A 119 12.61 12.14 14.97
CA VAL A 119 13.87 12.19 15.73
C VAL A 119 14.34 13.63 15.91
N GLY A 120 14.77 13.96 17.14
CA GLY A 120 15.54 15.18 17.38
C GLY A 120 16.92 15.08 16.71
N ALA A 121 17.60 16.22 16.50
CA ALA A 121 18.83 16.32 15.70
C ALA A 121 19.96 15.33 16.08
N ASN A 122 19.97 14.79 17.31
CA ASN A 122 21.01 13.90 17.83
C ASN A 122 20.53 12.46 18.10
N GLN A 123 19.37 12.05 17.58
CA GLN A 123 18.85 10.69 17.74
C GLN A 123 18.94 9.90 16.43
N THR A 124 19.38 8.65 16.52
CA THR A 124 19.45 7.74 15.37
C THR A 124 18.04 7.52 14.80
N PRO A 125 17.81 7.68 13.48
CA PRO A 125 16.52 7.39 12.84
C PRO A 125 16.01 5.98 13.15
N ALA A 126 14.68 5.80 13.10
CA ALA A 126 14.11 4.46 13.10
C ALA A 126 14.40 3.82 11.75
N THR A 127 14.99 2.64 11.74
CA THR A 127 15.29 1.92 10.50
C THR A 127 14.58 0.59 10.44
N GLN A 128 14.30 0.14 9.22
CA GLN A 128 13.76 -1.18 8.91
C GLN A 128 14.53 -1.73 7.71
N HIS A 129 15.20 -2.87 7.90
CA HIS A 129 15.84 -3.62 6.84
C HIS A 129 14.87 -4.65 6.27
N THR A 130 14.84 -4.84 4.95
CA THR A 130 13.98 -5.85 4.32
C THR A 130 14.83 -6.91 3.62
N VAL A 131 14.48 -8.17 3.85
CA VAL A 131 15.10 -9.34 3.24
C VAL A 131 14.12 -9.95 2.24
N TYR A 132 14.60 -10.26 1.05
CA TYR A 132 13.82 -10.83 -0.03
C TYR A 132 14.25 -12.26 -0.34
N ALA A 133 13.31 -13.05 -0.84
CA ALA A 133 13.61 -14.39 -1.35
C ALA A 133 14.36 -14.31 -2.68
N ASP A 134 15.20 -15.31 -2.94
CA ASP A 134 15.75 -15.58 -4.26
C ASP A 134 14.81 -16.54 -5.00
N ASP A 135 13.66 -16.02 -5.42
CA ASP A 135 12.58 -16.76 -6.08
C ASP A 135 12.44 -16.43 -7.57
N GLY A 136 13.39 -15.66 -8.11
CA GLY A 136 13.37 -15.17 -9.49
C GLY A 136 12.36 -14.03 -9.77
N ILE A 137 11.45 -13.72 -8.84
CA ILE A 137 10.52 -12.58 -8.93
C ILE A 137 11.10 -11.37 -8.19
N GLY A 138 11.90 -11.61 -7.16
CA GLY A 138 12.68 -10.57 -6.47
C GLY A 138 11.86 -9.62 -5.60
N SER A 139 10.53 -9.75 -5.55
CA SER A 139 9.67 -8.90 -4.70
C SER A 139 9.14 -9.62 -3.45
N THR A 140 9.38 -10.92 -3.30
CA THR A 140 8.86 -11.69 -2.16
C THR A 140 9.63 -11.36 -0.89
N VAL A 141 8.94 -10.76 0.07
CA VAL A 141 9.52 -10.36 1.36
C VAL A 141 9.57 -11.55 2.30
N LEU A 142 10.76 -11.94 2.75
CA LEU A 142 10.95 -12.96 3.78
C LEU A 142 10.88 -12.38 5.18
N GLY A 143 11.41 -11.16 5.37
CA GLY A 143 11.36 -10.52 6.66
C GLY A 143 11.73 -9.05 6.64
N GLN A 144 11.37 -8.38 7.74
CA GLN A 144 11.63 -6.98 8.02
C GLN A 144 12.17 -6.85 9.43
N TYR A 145 13.29 -6.16 9.61
CA TYR A 145 14.02 -6.09 10.88
C TYR A 145 14.26 -4.63 11.26
N ALA A 146 13.69 -4.20 12.38
CA ALA A 146 13.83 -2.84 12.87
C ALA A 146 15.08 -2.68 13.75
N ASN A 147 15.57 -1.45 13.88
CA ASN A 147 16.62 -1.11 14.87
C ASN A 147 16.06 -0.72 16.25
N ARG A 148 14.75 -0.84 16.45
CA ARG A 148 14.04 -0.39 17.66
C ARG A 148 13.04 -1.46 18.09
N ARG A 149 12.75 -1.47 19.39
CA ARG A 149 11.73 -2.30 20.02
C ARG A 149 10.51 -1.43 20.32
N SER A 150 9.30 -1.85 19.93
CA SER A 150 8.07 -1.18 20.34
C SER A 150 7.67 -1.56 21.77
N SER A 151 6.85 -0.71 22.40
CA SER A 151 6.30 -0.97 23.74
C SER A 151 5.39 -2.20 23.80
N THR A 152 4.81 -2.61 22.68
CA THR A 152 3.91 -3.77 22.57
C THR A 152 4.62 -5.05 22.13
N SER A 153 5.95 -5.00 21.93
CA SER A 153 6.74 -6.12 21.44
C SER A 153 6.82 -7.27 22.45
N ALA A 154 6.49 -8.48 21.99
CA ALA A 154 6.64 -9.72 22.74
C ALA A 154 7.91 -10.51 22.35
N ALA A 155 8.80 -9.91 21.55
CA ALA A 155 10.09 -10.50 21.26
C ALA A 155 10.92 -10.68 22.56
N PRO A 156 11.85 -11.63 22.62
CA PRO A 156 12.75 -11.80 23.76
C PRO A 156 13.38 -10.48 24.22
N GLN A 157 13.68 -10.38 25.52
CA GLN A 157 14.26 -9.17 26.09
C GLN A 157 15.58 -8.84 25.36
N ASN A 158 15.75 -7.57 24.96
CA ASN A 158 16.86 -7.04 24.16
C ASN A 158 16.81 -7.30 22.64
N GLU A 159 15.77 -7.95 22.14
CA GLU A 159 15.52 -8.02 20.69
C GLU A 159 14.68 -6.82 20.23
N ALA A 160 15.00 -6.34 19.02
CA ALA A 160 14.24 -5.33 18.31
C ALA A 160 13.05 -5.94 17.58
N ASP A 161 12.15 -5.09 17.10
CA ASP A 161 10.97 -5.52 16.37
C ASP A 161 11.34 -6.17 15.04
N SER A 162 10.59 -7.22 14.68
CA SER A 162 10.79 -7.97 13.46
C SER A 162 9.49 -8.57 12.96
N THR A 163 9.41 -8.74 11.65
CA THR A 163 8.36 -9.48 10.95
C THR A 163 9.03 -10.52 10.07
N GLU A 164 8.68 -11.80 10.22
CA GLU A 164 9.15 -12.89 9.37
C GLU A 164 7.94 -13.60 8.79
N ILE A 165 7.97 -13.91 7.50
CA ILE A 165 6.82 -14.44 6.77
C ILE A 165 7.16 -15.83 6.23
N ILE A 166 6.29 -16.78 6.54
CA ILE A 166 6.39 -18.17 6.12
C ILE A 166 5.51 -18.35 4.90
N TYR A 167 6.10 -18.88 3.83
CA TYR A 167 5.44 -19.13 2.56
C TYR A 167 5.38 -20.62 2.24
N LEU A 168 4.30 -21.04 1.59
CA LEU A 168 4.26 -22.29 0.85
C LEU A 168 4.54 -22.02 -0.63
N PRO A 169 5.40 -22.83 -1.28
CA PRO A 169 5.55 -22.75 -2.72
C PRO A 169 4.28 -23.30 -3.39
N THR A 170 3.69 -22.52 -4.30
CA THR A 170 2.55 -22.97 -5.12
C THR A 170 2.81 -22.70 -6.59
N ALA A 171 2.06 -23.34 -7.48
CA ALA A 171 2.13 -23.06 -8.91
C ALA A 171 1.78 -21.60 -9.26
N SER A 172 1.02 -20.92 -8.39
CA SER A 172 0.64 -19.50 -8.54
C SER A 172 1.60 -18.54 -7.83
N GLY A 173 2.79 -19.02 -7.45
CA GLY A 173 3.78 -18.26 -6.68
C GLY A 173 3.73 -18.52 -5.17
N PRO A 174 4.52 -17.77 -4.38
CA PRO A 174 4.63 -17.98 -2.94
C PRO A 174 3.34 -17.57 -2.23
N LEU A 175 2.71 -18.51 -1.53
CA LEU A 175 1.51 -18.29 -0.73
C LEU A 175 1.92 -17.98 0.73
N PRO A 176 1.67 -16.77 1.26
CA PRO A 176 1.93 -16.48 2.66
C PRO A 176 0.92 -17.25 3.53
N VAL A 177 1.42 -18.02 4.50
CA VAL A 177 0.59 -18.87 5.37
C VAL A 177 0.74 -18.55 6.86
N ALA A 178 1.83 -17.93 7.26
CA ALA A 178 2.03 -17.49 8.63
C ALA A 178 3.01 -16.32 8.69
N ALA A 179 2.97 -15.56 9.77
CA ALA A 179 3.99 -14.59 10.11
C ALA A 179 4.31 -14.61 11.60
N GLN A 180 5.60 -14.49 11.92
CA GLN A 180 6.05 -14.14 13.26
C GLN A 180 6.29 -12.63 13.30
N ILE A 181 5.55 -11.92 14.15
CA ILE A 181 5.62 -10.46 14.27
C ILE A 181 5.87 -10.12 15.73
N ASN A 182 7.01 -9.47 16.00
CA ASN A 182 7.41 -9.01 17.33
C ASN A 182 7.28 -10.12 18.39
N GLY A 183 7.76 -11.33 18.08
CA GLY A 183 7.72 -12.51 18.95
C GLY A 183 6.37 -13.24 19.05
N ARG A 184 5.35 -12.84 18.28
CA ARG A 184 4.04 -13.51 18.23
C ARG A 184 3.81 -14.19 16.90
N LEU A 185 3.25 -15.40 16.91
CA LEU A 185 2.90 -16.15 15.71
C LEU A 185 1.45 -15.88 15.29
N TYR A 186 1.25 -15.65 13.99
CA TYR A 186 -0.04 -15.46 13.35
C TYR A 186 -0.18 -16.38 12.15
N ALA A 187 -1.37 -17.00 12.01
CA ALA A 187 -1.76 -17.64 10.76
C ALA A 187 -2.24 -16.57 9.76
N ILE A 188 -1.84 -16.70 8.50
CA ILE A 188 -2.27 -15.82 7.40
C ILE A 188 -3.30 -16.55 6.55
N ASP A 189 -4.49 -15.99 6.46
CA ASP A 189 -5.46 -16.39 5.43
C ASP A 189 -5.28 -15.46 4.22
N ALA A 190 -4.86 -16.03 3.10
CA ALA A 190 -4.75 -15.33 1.83
C ALA A 190 -5.92 -15.68 0.89
N ASP A 191 -6.25 -14.79 -0.04
CA ASP A 191 -7.21 -15.08 -1.10
C ASP A 191 -6.59 -15.86 -2.27
N HIS A 192 -7.39 -16.13 -3.30
CA HIS A 192 -6.96 -16.82 -4.52
C HIS A 192 -5.83 -16.10 -5.28
N LEU A 193 -5.57 -14.83 -5.01
CA LEU A 193 -4.47 -14.06 -5.60
C LEU A 193 -3.22 -14.10 -4.72
N ASN A 194 -3.18 -14.95 -3.68
CA ASN A 194 -2.16 -14.96 -2.64
C ASN A 194 -2.08 -13.62 -1.87
N THR A 195 -3.15 -12.81 -1.87
CA THR A 195 -3.21 -11.55 -1.12
C THR A 195 -3.58 -11.85 0.33
N PRO A 196 -2.76 -11.46 1.34
CA PRO A 196 -3.13 -11.60 2.74
C PRO A 196 -4.45 -10.86 3.04
N ARG A 197 -5.42 -11.56 3.60
CA ARG A 197 -6.73 -11.00 3.98
C ARG A 197 -6.95 -10.95 5.47
N ARG A 198 -6.31 -11.84 6.24
CA ARG A 198 -6.50 -11.91 7.69
C ARG A 198 -5.27 -12.50 8.38
N LEU A 199 -4.93 -11.94 9.55
CA LEU A 199 -4.00 -12.53 10.51
C LEU A 199 -4.76 -12.94 11.75
N THR A 200 -4.61 -14.20 12.14
CA THR A 200 -5.26 -14.80 13.30
C THR A 200 -4.21 -15.26 14.31
N ASN A 201 -4.36 -14.89 15.58
CA ASN A 201 -3.43 -15.30 16.64
C ASN A 201 -3.69 -16.76 17.10
N LEU A 202 -2.88 -17.26 18.02
CA LEU A 202 -3.00 -18.63 18.56
C LEU A 202 -4.32 -18.90 19.30
N GLN A 203 -5.03 -17.86 19.72
CA GLN A 203 -6.34 -17.96 20.38
C GLN A 203 -7.50 -17.94 19.37
N GLY A 204 -7.22 -17.88 18.06
CA GLY A 204 -8.25 -17.79 17.03
C GLY A 204 -8.83 -16.37 16.85
N GLN A 205 -8.23 -15.36 17.48
CA GLN A 205 -8.69 -13.97 17.39
C GLN A 205 -8.05 -13.25 16.20
N VAL A 206 -8.83 -12.38 15.56
CA VAL A 206 -8.38 -11.60 14.40
C VAL A 206 -7.59 -10.38 14.86
N ALA A 207 -6.29 -10.35 14.56
CA ALA A 207 -5.38 -9.26 14.92
C ALA A 207 -5.23 -8.20 13.82
N TRP A 208 -5.49 -8.58 12.57
CA TRP A 208 -5.47 -7.70 11.41
C TRP A 208 -6.34 -8.32 10.32
N GLN A 209 -7.10 -7.52 9.58
CA GLN A 209 -7.69 -7.96 8.33
C GLN A 209 -7.89 -6.83 7.33
N TRP A 210 -7.75 -7.19 6.07
CA TRP A 210 -7.91 -6.30 4.94
C TRP A 210 -9.02 -6.81 4.02
N LEU A 211 -10.21 -6.25 4.21
CA LEU A 211 -11.38 -6.60 3.41
C LEU A 211 -11.19 -6.19 1.95
N ILE A 212 -11.80 -6.96 1.05
CA ILE A 212 -11.66 -6.74 -0.37
C ILE A 212 -12.24 -5.39 -0.76
N THR A 213 -11.41 -4.59 -1.41
CA THR A 213 -11.82 -3.46 -2.25
C THR A 213 -11.25 -3.69 -3.63
N GLY A 214 -11.88 -3.12 -4.66
CA GLY A 214 -11.48 -3.35 -6.04
C GLY A 214 -9.99 -3.07 -6.22
N PHE A 215 -9.51 -1.93 -5.72
CA PHE A 215 -8.13 -1.47 -5.90
C PHE A 215 -7.36 -1.31 -4.59
N GLY A 216 -7.86 -1.87 -3.48
CA GLY A 216 -7.19 -1.82 -2.18
C GLY A 216 -7.41 -0.51 -1.41
N GLU A 217 -8.46 0.24 -1.76
CA GLU A 217 -8.68 1.62 -1.30
C GLU A 217 -9.02 1.74 0.19
N THR A 218 -9.63 0.71 0.76
CA THR A 218 -9.94 0.67 2.20
C THR A 218 -8.71 0.18 2.95
N PRO A 219 -8.22 0.89 3.97
CA PRO A 219 -7.10 0.40 4.77
C PRO A 219 -7.50 -0.85 5.58
N PRO A 220 -6.52 -1.70 5.96
CA PRO A 220 -6.79 -2.80 6.87
C PRO A 220 -7.32 -2.31 8.23
N THR A 221 -8.18 -3.10 8.86
CA THR A 221 -8.57 -2.92 10.26
C THR A 221 -7.68 -3.79 11.15
N THR A 222 -7.50 -3.37 12.42
CA THR A 222 -6.66 -4.09 13.39
C THR A 222 -7.52 -4.68 14.50
N GLY A 223 -6.95 -5.59 15.29
CA GLY A 223 -7.63 -6.22 16.43
C GLY A 223 -8.11 -5.22 17.48
N ALA A 224 -7.56 -4.00 17.53
CA ALA A 224 -8.02 -2.94 18.44
C ALA A 224 -9.39 -2.36 18.05
N GLU A 225 -9.69 -2.36 16.75
CA GLU A 225 -10.94 -1.85 16.18
C GLU A 225 -11.57 -2.96 15.35
N GLY A 226 -12.31 -3.81 16.04
CA GLY A 226 -13.03 -4.91 15.46
C GLY A 226 -14.14 -4.51 14.52
N TYR A 227 -14.59 -5.46 13.68
CA TYR A 227 -15.77 -5.30 12.84
C TYR A 227 -17.01 -5.01 13.67
N ALA A 228 -17.76 -4.00 13.24
CA ALA A 228 -19.13 -3.78 13.70
C ALA A 228 -19.95 -5.02 13.34
N GLN A 229 -20.31 -5.81 14.35
CA GLN A 229 -21.25 -6.90 14.20
C GLN A 229 -22.68 -6.34 14.19
N PRO A 230 -23.60 -6.90 13.39
CA PRO A 230 -25.01 -6.54 13.47
C PRO A 230 -25.51 -6.63 14.92
N GLY A 231 -25.98 -5.51 15.48
CA GLY A 231 -26.46 -5.43 16.86
C GLY A 231 -25.41 -5.14 17.95
N ALA A 232 -24.12 -5.04 17.59
CA ALA A 232 -23.08 -4.63 18.54
C ALA A 232 -23.10 -3.10 18.77
N THR A 233 -23.16 -2.68 20.02
CA THR A 233 -22.98 -1.27 20.41
C THR A 233 -21.52 -1.02 20.76
N GLY A 234 -20.78 -0.35 19.87
CA GLY A 234 -19.38 0.04 20.07
C GLY A 234 -18.37 -0.81 19.31
N LEU A 235 -17.18 -0.24 19.09
CA LEU A 235 -16.04 -0.96 18.54
C LEU A 235 -15.57 -2.01 19.56
N GLN A 236 -15.40 -3.24 19.10
CA GLN A 236 -14.92 -4.34 19.94
C GLN A 236 -13.41 -4.49 19.74
N SER A 237 -12.65 -4.61 20.82
CA SER A 237 -11.25 -5.03 20.73
C SER A 237 -11.19 -6.56 20.79
N TYR A 238 -10.68 -7.18 19.73
CA TYR A 238 -10.58 -8.64 19.61
C TYR A 238 -9.16 -9.15 19.88
N ALA A 239 -8.14 -8.33 19.66
CA ALA A 239 -6.74 -8.71 19.86
C ALA A 239 -5.83 -7.45 19.87
N GLU A 240 -4.61 -7.61 20.37
CA GLU A 240 -3.57 -6.59 20.21
C GLU A 240 -3.37 -6.24 18.72
N PRO A 241 -3.36 -4.95 18.35
CA PRO A 241 -3.18 -4.54 16.97
C PRO A 241 -1.78 -4.89 16.47
N VAL A 242 -1.68 -5.40 15.25
CA VAL A 242 -0.40 -5.77 14.64
C VAL A 242 -0.16 -4.98 13.35
N PRO A 243 1.01 -4.34 13.18
CA PRO A 243 1.36 -3.71 11.91
C PRO A 243 1.73 -4.80 10.90
N PHE A 244 0.95 -4.90 9.82
CA PHE A 244 1.24 -5.79 8.70
C PHE A 244 1.17 -5.04 7.37
N GLU A 245 2.30 -5.02 6.66
CA GLU A 245 2.52 -4.13 5.53
C GLU A 245 2.26 -4.78 4.17
N LEU A 246 2.21 -6.12 4.07
CA LEU A 246 1.92 -6.76 2.79
C LEU A 246 0.52 -6.36 2.28
N ARG A 247 0.44 -6.15 0.96
CA ARG A 247 -0.80 -5.83 0.24
C ARG A 247 -0.99 -6.86 -0.87
N TYR A 248 -1.40 -6.43 -2.07
CA TYR A 248 -1.42 -7.31 -3.24
C TYR A 248 -0.02 -7.94 -3.46
N PRO A 249 0.09 -9.05 -4.19
CA PRO A 249 1.36 -9.73 -4.44
C PRO A 249 2.49 -8.77 -4.82
N GLY A 250 3.62 -8.87 -4.11
CA GLY A 250 4.80 -8.02 -4.31
C GLY A 250 4.73 -6.63 -3.67
N GLN A 251 3.58 -6.25 -3.09
CA GLN A 251 3.38 -4.90 -2.55
C GLN A 251 3.60 -4.81 -1.04
N GLN A 252 4.29 -3.75 -0.63
CA GLN A 252 4.45 -3.33 0.78
C GLN A 252 3.86 -1.94 0.98
N TRP A 253 3.03 -1.76 2.00
CA TRP A 253 2.42 -0.46 2.32
C TRP A 253 3.37 0.48 3.05
N ASP A 254 3.49 1.70 2.53
CA ASP A 254 4.21 2.80 3.15
C ASP A 254 3.22 3.85 3.68
N ALA A 255 3.03 3.86 5.00
CA ALA A 255 2.11 4.77 5.67
C ALA A 255 2.52 6.26 5.49
N GLU A 256 3.81 6.54 5.33
CA GLU A 256 4.34 7.89 5.15
C GLU A 256 3.97 8.53 3.81
N THR A 257 3.75 7.74 2.76
CA THR A 257 3.37 8.22 1.42
C THR A 257 1.90 7.94 1.10
N ASN A 258 1.26 7.02 1.84
CA ASN A 258 0.01 6.40 1.46
C ASN A 258 0.09 5.74 0.07
N LEU A 259 1.21 5.06 -0.20
CA LEU A 259 1.47 4.29 -1.41
C LEU A 259 1.90 2.88 -1.02
N ALA A 260 1.75 1.94 -1.95
CA ALA A 260 2.34 0.62 -1.82
C ALA A 260 3.57 0.52 -2.71
N TYR A 261 4.74 0.31 -2.12
CA TYR A 261 5.96 -0.03 -2.82
C TYR A 261 5.78 -1.36 -3.54
N ASN A 262 6.04 -1.39 -4.85
CA ASN A 262 5.92 -2.57 -5.71
C ASN A 262 7.14 -2.67 -6.62
N LEU A 263 8.29 -2.92 -5.99
CA LEU A 263 9.60 -3.08 -6.63
C LEU A 263 10.05 -1.84 -7.44
N HIS A 264 9.71 -1.76 -8.72
CA HIS A 264 10.13 -0.66 -9.60
C HIS A 264 9.16 0.52 -9.58
N ARG A 265 7.94 0.33 -9.05
CA ARG A 265 6.90 1.36 -9.04
C ARG A 265 6.19 1.45 -7.71
N TYR A 266 5.62 2.62 -7.44
CA TYR A 266 4.72 2.85 -6.33
C TYR A 266 3.26 2.83 -6.81
N TYR A 267 2.43 2.03 -6.16
CA TYR A 267 1.00 1.91 -6.41
C TYR A 267 0.21 2.80 -5.46
N ASP A 268 -0.74 3.58 -5.99
CA ASP A 268 -1.66 4.35 -5.19
C ASP A 268 -3.05 3.71 -5.23
N ALA A 269 -3.42 3.04 -4.14
CA ALA A 269 -4.73 2.44 -3.99
C ALA A 269 -5.86 3.48 -4.15
N SER A 270 -5.67 4.71 -3.65
CA SER A 270 -6.70 5.76 -3.71
C SER A 270 -7.10 6.13 -5.13
N THR A 271 -6.22 5.90 -6.11
CA THR A 271 -6.43 6.17 -7.54
C THR A 271 -6.41 4.90 -8.41
N GLY A 272 -6.07 3.75 -7.83
CA GLY A 272 -6.08 2.44 -8.47
C GLY A 272 -5.02 2.28 -9.55
N ARG A 273 -3.88 2.97 -9.40
CA ARG A 273 -2.88 3.09 -10.47
C ARG A 273 -1.47 3.34 -9.95
N TYR A 274 -0.46 3.16 -10.79
CA TYR A 274 0.92 3.51 -10.46
C TYR A 274 1.14 5.03 -10.53
N VAL A 275 1.99 5.56 -9.64
CA VAL A 275 2.36 7.00 -9.64
C VAL A 275 3.56 7.31 -10.55
N GLN A 276 4.25 6.29 -11.03
CA GLN A 276 5.33 6.37 -12.00
C GLN A 276 4.87 5.75 -13.31
N ALA A 277 5.32 6.34 -14.43
CA ALA A 277 5.11 5.74 -15.74
C ALA A 277 5.86 4.41 -15.85
N ASP A 278 5.31 3.47 -16.62
CA ASP A 278 5.91 2.16 -16.85
C ASP A 278 7.34 2.29 -17.44
N PRO A 279 8.37 1.75 -16.76
CA PRO A 279 9.75 1.76 -17.25
C PRO A 279 9.92 1.04 -18.59
N ILE A 280 9.11 0.02 -18.90
CA ILE A 280 9.15 -0.68 -20.21
C ILE A 280 8.43 0.10 -21.32
N GLY A 281 7.92 1.30 -21.01
CA GLY A 281 7.32 2.20 -21.99
C GLY A 281 5.98 1.70 -22.52
N LEU A 282 5.79 1.78 -23.83
CA LEU A 282 4.52 1.42 -24.48
C LEU A 282 4.33 -0.09 -24.68
N GLU A 283 5.36 -0.90 -24.42
CA GLU A 283 5.23 -2.36 -24.45
C GLU A 283 4.27 -2.88 -23.37
N GLY A 284 4.14 -2.14 -22.26
CA GLY A 284 3.15 -2.40 -21.20
C GLY A 284 1.73 -1.91 -21.52
N GLY A 285 1.53 -1.28 -22.69
CA GLY A 285 0.27 -0.72 -23.15
C GLY A 285 0.25 0.81 -23.23
N TRP A 286 -0.82 1.34 -23.85
CA TRP A 286 -0.97 2.78 -24.10
C TRP A 286 -1.11 3.62 -22.82
N ASN A 287 -1.64 3.03 -21.75
CA ASN A 287 -1.72 3.67 -20.44
C ASN A 287 -0.59 3.21 -19.52
N ARG A 288 0.52 3.97 -19.53
CA ARG A 288 1.72 3.70 -18.73
C ARG A 288 1.54 3.77 -17.21
N PHE A 289 0.37 4.20 -16.73
CA PHE A 289 0.08 4.28 -15.29
C PHE A 289 -0.90 3.20 -14.83
N GLY A 290 -1.48 2.42 -15.75
CA GLY A 290 -2.49 1.43 -15.42
C GLY A 290 -1.96 0.35 -14.48
N TYR A 291 -2.79 -0.05 -13.51
CA TYR A 291 -2.58 -1.28 -12.75
C TYR A 291 -3.44 -2.38 -13.38
N VAL A 292 -2.79 -3.41 -13.95
CA VAL A 292 -3.45 -4.67 -14.33
C VAL A 292 -4.70 -4.44 -15.21
N GLY A 293 -4.53 -3.86 -16.40
CA GLY A 293 -5.56 -3.76 -17.46
C GLY A 293 -6.94 -3.19 -17.10
N GLY A 294 -7.13 -2.62 -15.90
CA GLY A 294 -8.43 -2.16 -15.40
C GLY A 294 -9.42 -3.25 -14.97
N VAL A 295 -9.07 -4.55 -15.02
CA VAL A 295 -9.96 -5.67 -14.63
C VAL A 295 -9.28 -6.59 -13.63
N LEU A 296 -9.67 -6.50 -12.37
CA LEU A 296 -9.18 -7.33 -11.27
C LEU A 296 -10.11 -8.52 -11.05
N CYS A 297 -10.07 -9.51 -11.95
CA CYS A 297 -10.86 -10.74 -11.81
C CYS A 297 -10.11 -12.04 -12.17
N SER A 298 -8.78 -12.03 -12.36
CA SER A 298 -8.05 -13.30 -12.57
C SER A 298 -6.61 -13.30 -12.09
N ILE A 299 -6.16 -14.48 -11.62
CA ILE A 299 -4.76 -14.86 -11.37
C ILE A 299 -3.87 -14.56 -12.58
N GLN A 300 -4.40 -14.72 -13.81
CA GLN A 300 -3.64 -14.44 -15.03
C GLN A 300 -3.35 -12.95 -15.23
N THR A 301 -4.15 -12.05 -14.64
CA THR A 301 -3.91 -10.61 -14.74
C THR A 301 -2.84 -10.15 -13.73
N LEU A 302 -2.70 -10.82 -12.59
CA LEU A 302 -1.67 -10.52 -11.58
C LEU A 302 -0.32 -11.23 -11.82
N MET A 303 -0.30 -12.33 -12.58
CA MET A 303 0.93 -13.00 -13.05
C MET A 303 1.28 -12.74 -14.51
N GLY A 304 0.66 -11.76 -15.19
CA GLY A 304 1.07 -11.34 -16.53
C GLY A 304 0.84 -12.39 -17.66
N PHE A 305 -0.17 -13.24 -17.54
CA PHE A 305 -0.47 -14.29 -18.53
C PHE A 305 -1.69 -14.01 -19.43
N SER A 306 -2.15 -12.76 -19.53
CA SER A 306 -3.05 -12.34 -20.61
C SER A 306 -2.42 -11.18 -21.38
N GLY A 307 -1.59 -11.49 -22.38
CA GLY A 307 -1.19 -10.64 -23.52
C GLY A 307 -0.51 -9.29 -23.25
N VAL A 308 -0.52 -8.81 -22.01
CA VAL A 308 0.11 -7.59 -21.53
C VAL A 308 0.98 -8.03 -20.36
N ARG A 309 2.28 -8.06 -20.63
CA ARG A 309 3.33 -8.27 -19.66
C ARG A 309 3.19 -7.23 -18.54
N VAL A 310 2.52 -7.55 -17.44
CA VAL A 310 2.84 -6.96 -16.12
C VAL A 310 4.12 -7.65 -15.69
N VAL A 311 5.21 -7.21 -16.31
CA VAL A 311 6.52 -7.72 -16.00
C VAL A 311 7.03 -6.94 -14.80
N LEU A 312 7.22 -7.67 -13.70
CA LEU A 312 7.90 -7.25 -12.47
C LEU A 312 9.42 -7.14 -12.72
N LEU A 313 9.84 -6.38 -13.75
CA LEU A 313 11.23 -6.00 -14.00
C LEU A 313 11.51 -4.57 -13.58
#